data_AF-A0A5C5WA26-F1
#
_entry.id   AF-A0A5C5WA26-F1
#
_cell.length_a   1.000
_cell.length_b   1.000
_cell.length_c   1.000
_cell.angle_alpha   90.00
_cell.angle_beta   90.00
_cell.angle_gamma   90.00
#
_symmetry.space_group_name_H-M   'P 1'
#
loop_
_entity.id
_entity.type
_entity.pdbx_description
1 polymer ?
#
loop_
_entity_poly.entity_id
_entity_poly.type
_entity_poly.pdbx_seq_one_letter_code
_entity_poly.pdbx_strand_id
1 'polypeptide(L)'
;MTLNDLLQHIEQAGYFGYIEDLEIKHLGSSQRAVLASRRIPGRGYSGISFWVTVANDTWYIGAWSDRIYELSCPEDLRNLCTDWLSSNEERFGDIPSDIKSEYGPVPNYRWDDDTRDADI
;
A
#
# COMPACT_ATOMS: atom_id res chain seq x y z
N MET A 1 -13.97 -5.66 6.60
CA MET A 1 -13.65 -4.75 5.47
C MET A 1 -12.82 -5.54 4.47
N THR A 2 -13.01 -5.34 3.17
CA THR A 2 -12.25 -5.97 2.08
C THR A 2 -11.35 -4.97 1.36
N LEU A 3 -10.44 -5.44 0.49
CA LEU A 3 -9.66 -4.56 -0.39
C LEU A 3 -10.55 -3.73 -1.32
N ASN A 4 -11.69 -4.29 -1.77
CA ASN A 4 -12.68 -3.57 -2.57
C ASN A 4 -13.35 -2.45 -1.76
N ASP A 5 -13.72 -2.72 -0.50
CA ASP A 5 -14.32 -1.72 0.39
C ASP A 5 -13.34 -0.55 0.63
N LEU A 6 -12.04 -0.86 0.75
CA LEU A 6 -11.00 0.16 0.87
C LEU A 6 -10.87 0.96 -0.43
N LEU A 7 -10.73 0.29 -1.58
CA LEU A 7 -10.59 0.96 -2.87
C LEU A 7 -11.77 1.90 -3.15
N GLN A 8 -13.00 1.44 -2.93
CA GLN A 8 -14.20 2.25 -3.10
C GLN A 8 -14.18 3.51 -2.22
N HIS A 9 -13.72 3.38 -0.97
CA HIS A 9 -13.59 4.53 -0.07
C HIS A 9 -12.55 5.54 -0.58
N ILE A 10 -11.40 5.06 -1.06
CA ILE A 10 -10.31 5.91 -1.58
C ILE A 10 -10.75 6.66 -2.84
N GLU A 11 -11.48 6.00 -3.74
CA GLU A 11 -12.05 6.65 -4.93
C GLU A 11 -13.10 7.69 -4.58
N GLN A 12 -13.95 7.43 -3.58
CA GLN A 12 -14.92 8.40 -3.07
C GLN A 12 -14.26 9.64 -2.44
N ALA A 13 -13.07 9.47 -1.86
CA ALA A 13 -12.25 10.57 -1.33
C ALA A 13 -11.52 11.38 -2.42
N GLY A 14 -11.64 11.00 -3.70
CA GLY A 14 -11.04 11.70 -4.84
C GLY A 14 -9.61 11.25 -5.19
N TYR A 15 -9.15 10.16 -4.59
CA TYR A 15 -7.87 9.52 -4.91
C TYR A 15 -8.06 8.35 -5.85
N PHE A 16 -6.96 7.65 -6.17
CA PHE A 16 -6.96 6.63 -7.19
C PHE A 16 -6.38 5.33 -6.64
N GLY A 17 -6.81 4.21 -7.21
CA GLY A 17 -6.20 2.94 -6.93
C GLY A 17 -6.69 1.84 -7.84
N TYR A 18 -6.16 0.65 -7.65
CA TYR A 18 -6.60 -0.56 -8.32
C TYR A 18 -6.17 -1.78 -7.50
N ILE A 19 -6.81 -2.93 -7.74
CA ILE A 19 -6.40 -4.21 -7.14
C ILE A 19 -5.65 -5.00 -8.20
N GLU A 20 -4.52 -5.57 -7.79
CA GLU A 20 -3.77 -6.52 -8.59
C GLU A 20 -3.43 -7.76 -7.76
N ASP A 21 -3.22 -8.87 -8.46
CA ASP A 21 -2.75 -10.09 -7.84
C ASP A 21 -1.27 -9.90 -7.44
N LEU A 22 -0.97 -10.22 -6.19
CA LEU A 22 0.37 -10.20 -5.62
C LEU A 22 0.49 -11.38 -4.68
N GLU A 23 1.31 -12.36 -5.04
CA GLU A 23 1.64 -13.46 -4.13
C GLU A 23 2.73 -12.99 -3.17
N ILE A 24 2.34 -12.72 -1.92
CA ILE A 24 3.29 -12.53 -0.83
C ILE A 24 3.46 -13.87 -0.13
N LYS A 25 4.41 -14.68 -0.62
CA LYS A 25 4.69 -16.06 -0.18
C LYS A 25 4.74 -16.24 1.33
N HIS A 26 5.27 -15.25 2.05
CA HIS A 26 5.43 -15.31 3.50
C HIS A 26 4.19 -14.88 4.31
N LEU A 27 3.26 -14.14 3.71
CA LEU A 27 2.04 -13.69 4.38
C LEU A 27 0.82 -14.53 4.00
N GLY A 28 0.87 -15.24 2.86
CA GLY A 28 -0.27 -15.98 2.34
C GLY A 28 -1.34 -15.08 1.71
N SER A 29 -0.99 -13.82 1.41
CA SER A 29 -1.86 -12.95 0.61
C SER A 29 -1.60 -13.13 -0.88
N SER A 30 -2.66 -13.08 -1.67
CA SER A 30 -2.64 -13.19 -3.14
C SER A 30 -3.03 -11.90 -3.85
N GLN A 31 -3.41 -10.84 -3.13
CA GLN A 31 -3.87 -9.59 -3.73
C GLN A 31 -3.41 -8.37 -2.93
N ARG A 32 -3.22 -7.25 -3.62
CA ARG A 32 -3.04 -5.94 -2.98
C ARG A 32 -3.87 -4.87 -3.65
N ALA A 33 -4.27 -3.87 -2.89
CA ALA A 33 -4.76 -2.60 -3.40
C ALA A 33 -3.58 -1.63 -3.52
N VAL A 34 -3.27 -1.17 -4.73
CA VAL A 34 -2.30 -0.09 -4.98
C VAL A 34 -3.06 1.22 -4.99
N LEU A 35 -2.64 2.19 -4.16
CA LEU A 35 -3.31 3.47 -3.94
C LEU A 35 -2.37 4.62 -4.31
N ALA A 36 -2.91 5.70 -4.86
CA ALA A 36 -2.15 6.86 -5.30
C ALA A 36 -2.92 8.17 -5.22
N SER A 37 -2.21 9.23 -4.83
CA SER A 37 -2.77 10.59 -4.67
C SER A 37 -3.12 11.25 -6.00
N ARG A 38 -2.45 10.86 -7.10
CA ARG A 38 -2.66 11.44 -8.42
C ARG A 38 -2.62 10.39 -9.51
N ARG A 39 -3.48 10.53 -10.50
CA ARG A 39 -3.43 9.79 -11.77
C ARG A 39 -2.98 10.72 -12.88
N ILE A 40 -2.00 10.28 -13.66
CA ILE A 40 -1.59 10.94 -14.90
C ILE A 40 -2.21 10.16 -16.06
N PRO A 41 -3.19 10.74 -16.79
CA PRO A 41 -3.80 10.09 -17.93
C PRO A 41 -2.75 9.60 -18.94
N GLY A 42 -2.81 8.31 -19.29
CA GLY A 42 -1.86 7.68 -20.22
C GLY A 42 -0.45 7.43 -19.69
N ARG A 43 -0.11 7.82 -18.45
CA ARG A 43 1.20 7.57 -17.82
C ARG A 43 1.16 6.81 -16.50
N GLY A 44 -0.04 6.56 -15.94
CA GLY A 44 -0.21 5.78 -14.71
C GLY A 44 -0.46 6.65 -13.49
N TYR A 45 0.18 6.33 -12.37
CA TYR A 45 -0.02 6.97 -11.07
C TYR A 45 1.21 7.78 -10.64
N SER A 46 1.00 8.83 -9.83
CA SER A 46 2.06 9.72 -9.35
C SER A 46 1.74 10.31 -7.98
N GLY A 47 2.68 11.08 -7.43
CA GLY A 47 2.59 11.63 -6.08
C GLY A 47 2.84 10.54 -5.04
N ILE A 48 2.19 10.67 -3.88
CA ILE A 48 2.20 9.65 -2.84
C ILE A 48 1.49 8.41 -3.38
N SER A 49 2.16 7.26 -3.29
CA SER A 49 1.59 5.96 -3.60
C SER A 49 2.18 4.88 -2.72
N PHE A 50 1.35 3.91 -2.40
CA PHE A 50 1.66 2.77 -1.55
C PHE A 50 0.65 1.66 -1.86
N TRP A 51 0.82 0.52 -1.22
CA TRP A 51 -0.10 -0.59 -1.37
C TRP A 51 -0.50 -1.17 -0.02
N VAL A 52 -1.67 -1.78 -0.01
CA VAL A 52 -2.29 -2.38 1.16
C VAL A 52 -2.70 -3.80 0.82
N THR A 53 -2.53 -4.73 1.74
CA THR A 53 -3.01 -6.10 1.62
C THR A 53 -3.60 -6.60 2.93
N VAL A 54 -4.31 -7.72 2.87
CA VAL A 54 -4.83 -8.41 4.04
C VAL A 54 -4.42 -9.88 3.95
N ALA A 55 -3.87 -10.41 5.04
CA ALA A 55 -3.44 -11.79 5.14
C ALA A 55 -3.70 -12.30 6.56
N ASN A 56 -4.34 -13.46 6.70
CA ASN A 56 -4.72 -14.03 8.01
C ASN A 56 -5.41 -13.00 8.93
N ASP A 57 -6.44 -12.32 8.40
CA ASP A 57 -7.21 -11.25 9.07
C ASP A 57 -6.39 -10.03 9.53
N THR A 58 -5.13 -9.93 9.11
CA THR A 58 -4.22 -8.87 9.48
C THR A 58 -3.95 -7.97 8.27
N TRP A 59 -3.98 -6.66 8.47
CA TRP A 59 -3.72 -5.70 7.40
C TRP A 59 -2.25 -5.34 7.37
N TYR A 60 -1.72 -5.18 6.16
CA TYR A 60 -0.34 -4.76 5.95
C TYR A 60 -0.30 -3.61 4.97
N ILE A 61 0.60 -2.68 5.23
CA ILE A 61 0.88 -1.54 4.36
C ILE A 61 2.34 -1.57 3.93
N GLY A 62 2.57 -1.36 2.64
CA GLY A 62 3.89 -1.30 2.04
C GLY A 62 4.00 -0.10 1.13
N ALA A 63 5.14 0.59 1.14
CA ALA A 63 5.51 1.46 0.04
C ALA A 63 6.33 0.66 -0.99
N TRP A 64 6.96 1.37 -1.92
CA TRP A 64 7.85 0.77 -2.92
C TRP A 64 9.24 0.41 -2.35
N SER A 65 9.44 0.60 -1.05
CA SER A 65 10.58 0.11 -0.27
C SER A 65 10.48 -1.39 0.03
N ASP A 66 11.59 -1.99 0.47
CA ASP A 66 11.71 -3.40 0.88
C ASP A 66 11.03 -3.76 2.22
N ARG A 67 10.18 -2.87 2.75
CA ARG A 67 9.56 -3.01 4.08
C ARG A 67 8.05 -2.87 4.02
N ILE A 68 7.40 -3.66 4.86
CA ILE A 68 5.97 -3.60 5.14
C ILE A 68 5.75 -3.45 6.64
N TYR A 69 4.57 -2.97 7.00
CA TYR A 69 4.18 -2.66 8.36
C TYR A 69 2.83 -3.30 8.63
N GLU A 70 2.72 -3.95 9.78
CA GLU A 70 1.50 -4.62 10.24
C GLU A 70 0.58 -3.62 10.91
N LEU A 71 -0.68 -3.58 10.51
CA LEU A 71 -1.69 -2.70 11.07
C LEU A 71 -2.61 -3.48 11.99
N SER A 72 -2.56 -3.14 13.28
CA SER A 72 -3.30 -3.79 14.35
C SER A 72 -4.78 -3.39 14.43
N CYS A 73 -5.20 -2.32 13.73
CA CYS A 73 -6.57 -1.82 13.71
C CYS A 73 -7.08 -1.51 12.28
N PRO A 74 -7.99 -2.32 11.71
CA PRO A 74 -8.57 -2.07 10.38
C PRO A 74 -9.51 -0.86 10.33
N GLU A 75 -10.08 -0.45 11.47
CA GLU A 75 -11.05 0.66 11.52
C GLU A 75 -10.40 1.99 11.15
N ASP A 76 -9.11 2.16 11.47
CA ASP A 76 -8.34 3.37 11.16
C ASP A 76 -7.68 3.32 9.78
N LEU A 77 -7.66 2.17 9.10
CA LEU A 77 -6.98 2.00 7.82
C LEU A 77 -7.51 2.95 6.73
N ARG A 78 -8.82 3.19 6.69
CA ARG A 78 -9.45 4.12 5.73
C ARG A 78 -8.96 5.55 5.92
N ASN A 79 -8.97 6.01 7.18
CA ASN A 79 -8.53 7.36 7.54
C ASN A 79 -7.04 7.49 7.30
N LEU A 80 -6.24 6.52 7.75
CA LEU A 80 -4.79 6.47 7.55
C LEU A 80 -4.39 6.53 6.08
N CYS A 81 -5.08 5.76 5.21
CA CYS A 81 -4.83 5.81 3.78
C CYS A 81 -5.20 7.18 3.19
N THR A 82 -6.35 7.74 3.56
CA THR A 82 -6.83 9.04 3.08
C THR A 82 -5.91 10.18 3.53
N ASP A 83 -5.52 10.19 4.80
CA ASP A 83 -4.61 11.16 5.39
C ASP A 83 -3.26 11.14 4.68
N TRP A 84 -2.73 9.94 4.42
CA TRP A 84 -1.47 9.82 3.71
C TRP A 84 -1.58 10.28 2.25
N LEU A 85 -2.62 9.90 1.53
CA LEU A 85 -2.84 10.34 0.14
C LEU A 85 -3.07 11.85 0.03
N SER A 86 -3.58 12.48 1.09
CA SER A 86 -3.81 13.93 1.17
C SER A 86 -2.54 14.76 1.44
N SER A 87 -1.45 14.10 1.87
CA SER A 87 -0.24 14.81 2.28
C SER A 87 0.44 15.51 1.10
N ASN A 88 0.92 16.74 1.36
CA ASN A 88 1.63 17.56 0.38
C ASN A 88 3.14 17.28 0.32
N GLU A 89 3.64 16.34 1.12
CA GLU A 89 5.05 15.96 1.09
C GLU A 89 5.34 15.04 -0.10
N GLU A 90 6.31 15.41 -0.94
CA GLU A 90 6.82 14.52 -1.99
C GLU A 90 7.55 13.33 -1.33
N ARG A 91 6.84 12.22 -1.14
CA ARG A 91 7.37 10.99 -0.55
C ARG A 91 7.53 9.94 -1.65
N PHE A 92 8.72 9.86 -2.22
CA PHE A 92 9.05 8.83 -3.20
C PHE A 92 9.37 7.52 -2.48
N GLY A 93 8.40 6.60 -2.51
CA GLY A 93 8.67 5.17 -2.28
C GLY A 93 8.90 4.71 -0.85
N ASP A 94 8.73 5.56 0.16
CA ASP A 94 8.90 5.17 1.57
C ASP A 94 7.69 5.52 2.43
N ILE A 95 7.51 4.75 3.50
CA ILE A 95 6.43 4.91 4.47
C ILE A 95 6.74 6.10 5.41
N PRO A 96 5.72 6.91 5.78
CA PRO A 96 5.80 7.94 6.80
C PRO A 96 6.50 7.50 8.09
N SER A 97 7.32 8.38 8.69
CA SER A 97 8.09 8.05 9.91
C SER A 97 7.24 7.83 11.17
N ASP A 98 6.09 8.47 11.25
CA ASP A 98 5.05 8.23 12.26
C ASP A 98 4.52 6.79 12.19
N ILE A 99 4.19 6.28 11.00
CA ILE A 99 3.79 4.87 10.81
C ILE A 99 4.91 3.92 11.23
N LYS A 100 6.17 4.23 10.87
CA LYS A 100 7.33 3.42 11.29
C LYS A 100 7.45 3.33 12.82
N SER A 101 7.17 4.44 13.50
CA SER A 101 7.30 4.56 14.96
C SER A 101 6.16 3.87 15.69
N GLU A 102 4.97 3.86 15.09
CA GLU A 102 3.74 3.32 15.68
C GLU A 102 3.58 1.81 15.45
N TYR A 103 3.84 1.33 14.23
CA TYR A 103 3.51 -0.04 13.82
C TYR A 103 4.72 -0.97 13.72
N GLY A 104 5.92 -0.42 13.51
CA GLY A 104 7.14 -1.21 13.32
C GLY A 104 7.15 -2.06 12.04
N PRO A 105 8.32 -2.35 11.46
CA PRO A 105 8.40 -3.20 10.28
C PRO A 105 8.16 -4.67 10.62
N VAL A 106 7.49 -5.41 9.74
CA VAL A 106 7.34 -6.86 9.87
C VAL A 106 8.72 -7.51 9.76
N PRO A 107 9.17 -8.28 10.78
CA PRO A 107 10.47 -8.95 10.74
C PRO A 107 10.55 -9.95 9.58
N ASN A 108 11.70 -10.00 8.90
CA ASN A 108 12.01 -10.95 7.82
C ASN A 108 11.18 -10.81 6.53
N TYR A 109 10.38 -9.75 6.37
CA TYR A 109 9.88 -9.41 5.05
C TYR A 109 11.04 -8.90 4.19
N ARG A 110 11.33 -9.60 3.10
CA ARG A 110 12.11 -9.08 1.98
C ARG A 110 11.19 -9.05 0.78
N TRP A 111 11.15 -7.90 0.12
CA TRP A 111 10.61 -7.81 -1.22
C TRP A 111 11.53 -8.65 -2.12
N ASP A 112 11.13 -9.89 -2.43
CA ASP A 112 11.79 -10.70 -3.45
C ASP A 112 11.46 -10.09 -4.81
N ASP A 113 12.23 -9.08 -5.24
CA ASP A 113 12.12 -8.49 -6.59
C ASP A 113 12.68 -9.42 -7.69
N ASP A 114 12.83 -10.72 -7.43
CA ASP A 114 13.31 -11.72 -8.40
C ASP A 114 12.29 -12.02 -9.52
N THR A 115 11.28 -11.16 -9.72
CA THR A 115 10.36 -11.22 -10.88
C THR A 115 10.34 -9.96 -11.73
N ARG A 116 11.24 -9.00 -11.48
CA ARG A 116 11.46 -7.85 -12.38
C ARG A 116 12.82 -7.86 -13.09
N ASP A 117 13.49 -9.01 -13.12
CA ASP A 117 14.60 -9.20 -14.05
C ASP A 117 14.07 -9.44 -15.48
N ALA A 118 14.32 -8.41 -16.29
CA ALA A 118 14.65 -8.46 -17.71
C ALA A 118 13.57 -9.00 -18.69
N ASP A 119 12.79 -8.07 -19.24
CA ASP A 119 12.57 -8.02 -20.70
C ASP A 119 12.37 -6.55 -21.13
N ILE A 120 13.50 -5.86 -21.35
CA ILE A 120 13.64 -4.75 -22.31
C ILE A 120 14.67 -5.21 -23.35
#